data_AF-A0A0G4FWJ3-F1
#
_entry.id   AF-A0A0G4FWJ3-F1
#
_cell.length_a   1.000
_cell.length_b   1.000
_cell.length_c   1.000
_cell.angle_alpha   90.00
_cell.angle_beta   90.00
_cell.angle_gamma   90.00
#
_symmetry.space_group_name_H-M   'P 1'
#
loop_
_entity.id
_entity.type
_entity.pdbx_description
1 polymer ?
#
loop_
_entity_poly.entity_id
_entity_poly.type
_entity_poly.pdbx_seq_one_letter_code
_entity_poly.pdbx_strand_id
1 'polypeptide(L)'
;MNRDAMTDEMDVDMNESDNQIEKRRTGSRSVSVESYSPSFDLFVGSVATSIEDLKRGALSAVSQAEKEAQQLADDIDKMVADRGGRKREREGISEYLQLNVGGRLLQFPWEALFHPVLHHTPLAQLLLHFTDALPRDADGRPFIDVFDAYIDWLADQVAMIHGRMIDRVELEDQPEATDPAFSEPHSILMTQLNLAPPAATAAATAGDGSRTLEALKEAMDDKVAQLREVKLQYEKLMDLLTPFLRSGDEDDDTVVSVTVLGKTVSTVKATLNRLGREHPLYNRFNAGALPWSGSEVRKTSSDHFRRIVDFARRQRTAMAGTVVKSPVVKVSLMPVMRIDCGMYNMRPAEVRANIASASEMDKIARMTGKGDTRMRRLYKLSRDGKLFTDLLGCVGMAKSLLLLIQHNKHRFGCWLEGPLEQPDDPRGEKLTKCPMFFVSISGAYDHPTRIDVPANEQRVSVAGTETGVMDANDLPRANMCIATGRLWIGFGRWAPSPDVRSVQQWVERELLGTKYRGEINPMGNGTLAEDDNCTVDEIEIWKVGLA
;
A
#
# COMPACT_ATOMS: atom_id res chain seq x y z
N MET A 1 22.64 -59.96 18.37
CA MET A 1 21.80 -61.16 18.19
C MET A 1 20.86 -60.88 17.03
N ASN A 2 20.89 -61.76 16.02
CA ASN A 2 20.15 -61.85 14.74
C ASN A 2 20.37 -60.71 13.70
N ARG A 3 20.95 -60.95 12.49
CA ARG A 3 20.59 -61.78 11.29
C ARG A 3 19.35 -61.20 10.56
N ASP A 4 19.27 -60.94 9.25
CA ASP A 4 19.85 -61.50 7.99
C ASP A 4 19.82 -60.38 6.89
N ALA A 5 20.80 -60.19 6.00
CA ALA A 5 21.11 -60.84 4.70
C ALA A 5 19.97 -60.79 3.63
N MET A 6 20.26 -60.25 2.43
CA MET A 6 20.52 -61.01 1.18
C MET A 6 20.22 -60.19 -0.09
N THR A 7 21.22 -60.11 -0.97
CA THR A 7 21.21 -59.68 -2.38
C THR A 7 20.66 -60.78 -3.28
N ASP A 8 20.04 -60.45 -4.43
CA ASP A 8 19.96 -61.38 -5.56
C ASP A 8 19.84 -60.67 -6.93
N GLU A 9 20.62 -61.19 -7.87
CA GLU A 9 20.66 -60.91 -9.32
C GLU A 9 19.56 -61.71 -10.04
N MET A 10 19.09 -61.24 -11.21
CA MET A 10 18.56 -62.14 -12.25
C MET A 10 18.60 -61.47 -13.63
N ASP A 11 19.49 -61.99 -14.47
CA ASP A 11 19.53 -61.90 -15.93
C ASP A 11 18.45 -62.79 -16.59
N VAL A 12 18.42 -62.78 -17.94
CA VAL A 12 17.68 -63.65 -18.91
C VAL A 12 16.48 -62.90 -19.56
N ASP A 13 16.30 -62.76 -20.88
CA ASP A 13 16.64 -63.62 -22.02
C ASP A 13 16.76 -62.87 -23.37
N MET A 14 17.53 -63.45 -24.28
CA MET A 14 17.61 -63.14 -25.72
C MET A 14 16.45 -63.79 -26.49
N ASN A 15 16.02 -63.19 -27.61
CA ASN A 15 15.64 -63.95 -28.80
C ASN A 15 15.62 -63.09 -30.07
N GLU A 16 16.48 -63.50 -31.02
CA GLU A 16 16.43 -63.19 -32.46
C GLU A 16 15.30 -63.97 -33.14
N SER A 17 14.67 -63.41 -34.18
CA SER A 17 14.23 -64.21 -35.33
C SER A 17 14.13 -63.37 -36.61
N ASP A 18 14.84 -63.84 -37.62
CA ASP A 18 14.75 -63.60 -39.06
C ASP A 18 13.31 -63.57 -39.63
N ASN A 19 13.06 -62.86 -40.75
CA ASN A 19 13.16 -63.46 -42.09
C ASN A 19 12.79 -62.54 -43.26
N GLN A 20 13.42 -62.86 -44.38
CA GLN A 20 13.41 -62.26 -45.72
C GLN A 20 12.08 -62.39 -46.47
N ILE A 21 12.00 -61.73 -47.65
CA ILE A 21 11.40 -62.14 -48.96
C ILE A 21 10.99 -60.86 -49.70
N GLU A 22 11.16 -60.62 -51.01
CA GLU A 22 11.94 -61.19 -52.10
C GLU A 22 11.69 -60.25 -53.31
N LYS A 23 12.69 -60.07 -54.16
CA LYS A 23 12.64 -59.31 -55.42
C LYS A 23 11.67 -59.92 -56.43
N ARG A 24 10.80 -59.14 -57.09
CA ARG A 24 10.32 -59.45 -58.46
C ARG A 24 10.15 -58.22 -59.37
N ARG A 25 11.00 -58.22 -60.40
CA ARG A 25 10.73 -57.95 -61.83
C ARG A 25 10.05 -56.64 -62.27
N THR A 26 10.90 -55.78 -62.83
CA THR A 26 10.85 -55.25 -64.21
C THR A 26 9.49 -55.30 -64.95
N GLY A 27 8.90 -54.12 -65.10
CA GLY A 27 7.84 -53.82 -66.08
C GLY A 27 7.96 -52.36 -66.51
N SER A 28 8.72 -52.13 -67.58
CA SER A 28 8.83 -50.83 -68.24
C SER A 28 7.46 -50.46 -68.81
N ARG A 29 6.85 -49.40 -68.27
CA ARG A 29 5.66 -48.76 -68.83
C ARG A 29 5.87 -47.26 -68.71
N SER A 30 6.28 -46.63 -69.80
CA SER A 30 6.28 -45.20 -69.99
C SER A 30 4.83 -44.71 -69.87
N VAL A 31 4.46 -44.27 -68.68
CA VAL A 31 3.23 -43.51 -68.44
C VAL A 31 3.58 -42.04 -68.59
N SER A 32 2.90 -41.42 -69.54
CA SER A 32 2.87 -40.00 -69.81
C SER A 32 2.68 -39.18 -68.53
N VAL A 33 3.57 -38.21 -68.34
CA VAL A 33 3.41 -37.12 -67.38
C VAL A 33 2.24 -36.26 -67.87
N GLU A 34 1.04 -36.57 -67.42
CA GLU A 34 -0.15 -35.74 -67.65
C GLU A 34 -0.78 -35.32 -66.32
N SER A 35 -0.86 -34.01 -66.16
CA SER A 35 -1.67 -33.24 -65.22
C SER A 35 -1.33 -33.36 -63.74
N TYR A 36 -0.37 -32.54 -63.30
CA TYR A 36 -0.43 -31.94 -61.96
C TYR A 36 -1.80 -31.28 -61.79
N SER A 37 -2.60 -31.77 -60.83
CA SER A 37 -3.93 -31.22 -60.52
C SER A 37 -3.77 -29.82 -59.90
N PRO A 38 -4.32 -28.75 -60.53
CA PRO A 38 -4.26 -27.38 -59.99
C PRO A 38 -4.86 -27.25 -58.59
N SER A 39 -5.72 -28.20 -58.20
CA SER A 39 -6.36 -28.23 -56.88
C SER A 39 -5.38 -28.54 -55.75
N PHE A 40 -4.30 -29.27 -56.01
CA PHE A 40 -3.31 -29.60 -54.98
C PHE A 40 -2.40 -28.41 -54.71
N ASP A 41 -1.94 -27.72 -55.76
CA ASP A 41 -1.11 -26.52 -55.62
C ASP A 41 -1.87 -25.34 -54.97
N LEU A 42 -3.17 -25.21 -55.24
CA LEU A 42 -4.04 -24.24 -54.56
C LEU A 42 -4.22 -24.57 -53.07
N PHE A 43 -4.33 -25.84 -52.71
CA PHE A 43 -4.43 -26.26 -51.32
C PHE A 43 -3.10 -26.06 -50.57
N VAL A 44 -1.98 -26.44 -51.17
CA VAL A 44 -0.64 -26.23 -50.59
C VAL A 44 -0.33 -24.73 -50.44
N GLY A 45 -0.70 -23.90 -51.42
CA GLY A 45 -0.56 -22.44 -51.34
C GLY A 45 -1.41 -21.81 -50.22
N SER A 46 -2.64 -22.30 -50.03
CA SER A 46 -3.51 -21.84 -48.94
C SER A 46 -2.97 -22.23 -47.56
N VAL A 47 -2.42 -23.45 -47.42
CA VAL A 47 -1.81 -23.91 -46.15
C VAL A 47 -0.54 -23.11 -45.86
N ALA A 48 0.31 -22.86 -46.85
CA ALA A 48 1.52 -22.05 -46.68
C ALA A 48 1.19 -20.62 -46.22
N THR A 49 0.18 -19.99 -46.82
CA THR A 49 -0.27 -18.64 -46.44
C THR A 49 -0.80 -18.61 -44.99
N SER A 50 -1.64 -19.58 -44.61
CA SER A 50 -2.14 -19.70 -43.24
C SER A 50 -1.01 -19.91 -42.21
N ILE A 51 0.04 -20.67 -42.55
CA ILE A 51 1.21 -20.86 -41.70
C ILE A 51 2.02 -19.56 -41.56
N GLU A 52 2.19 -18.79 -42.65
CA GLU A 52 2.87 -17.49 -42.57
C GLU A 52 2.10 -16.46 -41.75
N ASP A 53 0.78 -16.42 -41.88
CA ASP A 53 -0.08 -15.54 -41.08
C ASP A 53 -0.06 -15.92 -39.60
N LEU A 54 -0.10 -17.22 -39.28
CA LEU A 54 0.08 -17.72 -37.91
C LEU A 54 1.45 -17.32 -37.34
N LYS A 55 2.53 -17.53 -38.10
CA LYS A 55 3.89 -17.15 -37.70
C LYS A 55 4.01 -15.64 -37.46
N ARG A 56 3.42 -14.82 -38.33
CA ARG A 56 3.41 -13.36 -38.19
C ARG A 56 2.61 -12.93 -36.96
N GLY A 57 1.46 -13.56 -36.71
CA GLY A 57 0.65 -13.33 -35.51
C GLY A 57 1.40 -13.66 -34.22
N ALA A 58 2.06 -14.82 -34.18
CA ALA A 58 2.86 -15.25 -33.03
C ALA A 58 4.04 -14.30 -32.75
N LEU A 59 4.81 -13.92 -33.79
CA LEU A 59 5.91 -12.96 -33.65
C LEU A 59 5.43 -11.58 -33.19
N SER A 60 4.28 -11.12 -33.70
CA SER A 60 3.68 -9.86 -33.24
C SER A 60 3.26 -9.92 -31.77
N ALA A 61 2.72 -11.04 -31.31
CA ALA A 61 2.33 -11.24 -29.92
C ALA A 61 3.56 -11.26 -28.99
N VAL A 62 4.61 -11.99 -29.36
CA VAL A 62 5.88 -12.02 -28.61
C VAL A 62 6.50 -10.63 -28.53
N SER A 63 6.56 -9.88 -29.64
CA SER A 63 7.07 -8.51 -29.65
C SER A 63 6.25 -7.56 -28.76
N GLN A 64 4.93 -7.76 -28.70
CA GLN A 64 4.07 -6.98 -27.81
C GLN A 64 4.32 -7.30 -26.33
N ALA A 65 4.49 -8.58 -25.99
CA ALA A 65 4.82 -9.02 -24.64
C ALA A 65 6.21 -8.53 -24.21
N GLU A 66 7.20 -8.51 -25.10
CA GLU A 66 8.53 -7.92 -24.85
C GLU A 66 8.44 -6.43 -24.52
N LYS A 67 7.68 -5.67 -25.31
CA LYS A 67 7.47 -4.24 -25.05
C LYS A 67 6.78 -4.00 -23.71
N GLU A 68 5.79 -4.81 -23.38
CA GLU A 68 5.12 -4.71 -22.09
C GLU A 68 6.08 -5.05 -20.93
N ALA A 69 6.85 -6.14 -21.05
CA ALA A 69 7.83 -6.52 -20.06
C ALA A 69 8.89 -5.42 -19.83
N GLN A 70 9.36 -4.78 -20.91
CA GLN A 70 10.28 -3.65 -20.81
C GLN A 70 9.63 -2.46 -20.12
N GLN A 71 8.39 -2.11 -20.49
CA GLN A 71 7.66 -1.02 -19.83
C GLN A 71 7.46 -1.26 -18.34
N LEU A 72 7.15 -2.51 -17.93
CA LEU A 72 7.01 -2.86 -16.52
C LEU A 72 8.34 -2.75 -15.76
N ALA A 73 9.45 -3.16 -16.38
CA ALA A 73 10.77 -3.01 -15.80
C ALA A 73 11.15 -1.52 -15.64
N ASP A 74 10.93 -0.72 -16.68
CA ASP A 74 11.18 0.73 -16.66
C ASP A 74 10.31 1.43 -15.61
N ASP A 75 9.05 1.01 -15.45
CA ASP A 75 8.15 1.52 -14.40
C ASP A 75 8.70 1.21 -12.99
N ILE A 76 9.22 0.00 -12.75
CA ILE A 76 9.81 -0.39 -11.46
C ILE A 76 11.06 0.45 -11.17
N ASP A 77 11.97 0.55 -12.14
CA ASP A 77 13.20 1.34 -11.99
C ASP A 77 12.86 2.81 -11.74
N LYS A 78 11.86 3.34 -12.45
CA LYS A 78 11.35 4.70 -12.21
C LYS A 78 10.78 4.88 -10.81
N MET A 79 9.97 3.94 -10.31
CA MET A 79 9.42 4.02 -8.95
C MET A 79 10.52 4.10 -7.88
N VAL A 80 11.59 3.31 -8.05
CA VAL A 80 12.75 3.33 -7.16
C VAL A 80 13.48 4.68 -7.26
N ALA A 81 13.76 5.13 -8.48
CA ALA A 81 14.48 6.38 -8.73
C ALA A 81 13.72 7.63 -8.26
N ASP A 82 12.41 7.71 -8.52
CA ASP A 82 11.53 8.83 -8.12
C ASP A 82 11.47 8.99 -6.59
N ARG A 83 11.71 7.91 -5.84
CA ARG A 83 11.79 7.90 -4.37
C ARG A 83 13.22 8.03 -3.85
N GLY A 84 14.18 8.38 -4.71
CA GLY A 84 15.58 8.59 -4.36
C GLY A 84 16.39 7.31 -4.12
N GLY A 85 15.86 6.16 -4.54
CA GLY A 85 16.54 4.86 -4.47
C GLY A 85 17.71 4.79 -5.44
N ARG A 86 18.82 4.22 -4.98
CA ARG A 86 20.03 3.99 -5.79
C ARG A 86 20.57 2.59 -5.53
N LYS A 87 20.98 1.88 -6.58
CA LYS A 87 21.75 0.64 -6.40
C LYS A 87 23.13 1.03 -5.86
N ARG A 88 23.46 0.59 -4.65
CA ARG A 88 24.81 0.73 -4.10
C ARG A 88 25.62 -0.49 -4.50
N GLU A 89 26.76 -0.23 -5.12
CA GLU A 89 27.77 -1.26 -5.35
C GLU A 89 28.40 -1.64 -4.00
N ARG A 90 28.83 -2.90 -3.86
CA ARG A 90 29.43 -3.39 -2.60
C ARG A 90 30.78 -2.75 -2.27
N GLU A 91 31.44 -2.14 -3.25
CA GLU A 91 32.79 -1.62 -3.10
C GLU A 91 32.83 -0.33 -2.26
N GLY A 92 33.69 -0.31 -1.24
CA GLY A 92 33.98 0.90 -0.44
C GLY A 92 33.00 1.23 0.69
N ILE A 93 32.04 0.34 0.99
CA ILE A 93 31.11 0.54 2.11
C ILE A 93 31.75 0.03 3.41
N SER A 94 31.68 0.84 4.48
CA SER A 94 32.09 0.42 5.83
C SER A 94 31.32 -0.84 6.26
N GLU A 95 31.98 -1.73 7.00
CA GLU A 95 31.37 -2.93 7.60
C GLU A 95 30.08 -2.59 8.39
N TYR A 96 30.04 -1.40 8.98
CA TYR A 96 28.90 -0.90 9.75
C TYR A 96 28.33 0.39 9.17
N LEU A 97 27.01 0.42 9.02
CA LEU A 97 26.27 1.64 8.72
C LEU A 97 25.98 2.40 10.01
N GLN A 98 26.36 3.67 10.07
CA GLN A 98 26.00 4.55 11.18
C GLN A 98 24.61 5.16 10.95
N LEU A 99 23.68 4.87 11.85
CA LEU A 99 22.30 5.31 11.78
C LEU A 99 21.93 6.10 13.04
N ASN A 100 21.22 7.21 12.88
CA ASN A 100 20.52 7.83 14.01
C ASN A 100 19.09 7.29 14.05
N VAL A 101 18.76 6.57 15.13
CA VAL A 101 17.41 6.03 15.33
C VAL A 101 16.83 6.67 16.58
N GLY A 102 15.78 7.45 16.40
CA GLY A 102 15.06 8.08 17.51
C GLY A 102 15.91 8.96 18.44
N GLY A 103 17.12 9.39 18.02
CA GLY A 103 18.08 10.17 18.80
C GLY A 103 19.28 9.38 19.33
N ARG A 104 19.37 8.08 19.05
CA ARG A 104 20.49 7.21 19.42
C ARG A 104 21.29 6.83 18.19
N LEU A 105 22.62 6.93 18.27
CA LEU A 105 23.52 6.45 17.24
C LEU A 105 23.68 4.93 17.35
N LEU A 106 23.39 4.21 16.28
CA LEU A 106 23.50 2.76 16.16
C LEU A 106 24.45 2.40 15.01
N GLN A 107 25.16 1.29 15.19
CA GLN A 107 25.99 0.66 14.16
C GLN A 107 25.25 -0.58 13.66
N PHE A 108 24.96 -0.61 12.36
CA PHE A 108 24.17 -1.68 11.76
C PHE A 108 25.05 -2.50 10.80
N PRO A 109 25.12 -3.84 10.95
CA PRO A 109 25.99 -4.68 10.11
C PRO A 109 25.47 -4.69 8.67
N TRP A 110 26.17 -3.99 7.77
CA TRP A 110 25.70 -3.77 6.40
C TRP A 110 25.66 -5.06 5.59
N GLU A 111 26.67 -5.90 5.72
CA GLU A 111 26.78 -7.16 4.96
C GLU A 111 25.64 -8.14 5.25
N ALA A 112 25.12 -8.10 6.48
CA ALA A 112 23.99 -8.92 6.90
C ALA A 112 22.74 -8.67 6.07
N LEU A 113 22.54 -7.46 5.55
CA LEU A 113 21.37 -7.08 4.75
C LEU A 113 21.28 -7.83 3.42
N PHE A 114 22.38 -8.41 2.93
CA PHE A 114 22.38 -9.27 1.75
C PHE A 114 22.01 -10.74 2.05
N HIS A 115 21.82 -11.10 3.32
CA HIS A 115 21.42 -12.45 3.69
C HIS A 115 20.04 -12.76 3.06
N PRO A 116 19.80 -13.96 2.50
CA PRO A 116 18.55 -14.27 1.78
C PRO A 116 17.26 -13.98 2.58
N VAL A 117 17.33 -14.13 3.90
CA VAL A 117 16.20 -13.92 4.81
C VAL A 117 15.92 -12.44 5.08
N LEU A 118 16.91 -11.57 4.90
CA LEU A 118 16.79 -10.13 5.13
C LEU A 118 16.64 -9.35 3.84
N HIS A 119 17.30 -9.78 2.77
CA HIS A 119 17.44 -9.04 1.52
C HIS A 119 16.11 -8.56 0.93
N HIS A 120 15.04 -9.34 1.09
CA HIS A 120 13.73 -9.03 0.55
C HIS A 120 12.77 -8.37 1.55
N THR A 121 13.30 -7.81 2.63
CA THR A 121 12.52 -7.05 3.62
C THR A 121 12.62 -5.54 3.38
N PRO A 122 11.61 -4.74 3.74
CA PRO A 122 11.67 -3.29 3.68
C PRO A 122 12.87 -2.71 4.43
N LEU A 123 13.30 -3.29 5.56
CA LEU A 123 14.52 -2.84 6.25
C LEU A 123 15.76 -2.93 5.34
N ALA A 124 15.99 -4.09 4.72
CA ALA A 124 17.14 -4.27 3.85
C ALA A 124 17.05 -3.37 2.63
N GLN A 125 15.88 -3.25 2.01
CA GLN A 125 15.68 -2.37 0.86
C GLN A 125 15.91 -0.90 1.25
N LEU A 126 15.39 -0.45 2.39
CA LEU A 126 15.56 0.91 2.91
C LEU A 126 17.04 1.25 3.06
N LEU A 127 17.80 0.37 3.72
CA LEU A 127 19.21 0.61 4.00
C LEU A 127 20.09 0.41 2.77
N LEU A 128 19.87 -0.65 1.98
CA LEU A 128 20.67 -0.93 0.78
C LEU A 128 20.47 0.10 -0.33
N HIS A 129 19.23 0.55 -0.54
CA HIS A 129 18.86 1.33 -1.72
C HIS A 129 18.39 2.75 -1.43
N PHE A 130 17.77 3.00 -0.27
CA PHE A 130 17.11 4.27 0.03
C PHE A 130 17.77 5.08 1.16
N THR A 131 18.97 4.70 1.61
CA THR A 131 19.68 5.44 2.67
C THR A 131 19.85 6.92 2.35
N ASP A 132 20.03 7.28 1.07
CA ASP A 132 20.17 8.68 0.65
C ASP A 132 18.84 9.44 0.55
N ALA A 133 17.73 8.71 0.51
CA ALA A 133 16.39 9.26 0.57
C ALA A 133 15.89 9.46 2.01
N LEU A 134 16.58 8.92 3.03
CA LEU A 134 16.25 9.16 4.43
C LEU A 134 16.50 10.63 4.85
N PRO A 135 15.69 11.16 5.79
CA PRO A 135 16.01 12.39 6.52
C PRO A 135 17.41 12.33 7.13
N ARG A 136 18.03 13.50 7.34
CA ARG A 136 19.37 13.61 7.91
C ARG A 136 19.33 14.34 9.24
N ASP A 137 20.08 13.84 10.21
CA ASP A 137 20.30 14.56 11.47
C ASP A 137 21.28 15.73 11.29
N ALA A 138 21.55 16.47 12.37
CA ALA A 138 22.44 17.63 12.34
C ALA A 138 23.89 17.30 11.94
N ASP A 139 24.31 16.03 12.07
CA ASP A 139 25.64 15.54 11.70
C ASP A 139 25.64 14.96 10.27
N GLY A 140 24.54 15.06 9.52
CA GLY A 140 24.39 14.51 8.17
C GLY A 140 24.17 12.99 8.11
N ARG A 141 23.91 12.35 9.24
CA ARG A 141 23.69 10.90 9.31
C ARG A 141 22.26 10.54 8.90
N PRO A 142 22.03 9.38 8.26
CA PRO A 142 20.68 8.91 7.96
C PRO A 142 19.88 8.72 9.25
N PHE A 143 18.65 9.23 9.26
CA PHE A 143 17.74 9.16 10.39
C PHE A 143 16.57 8.22 10.11
N ILE A 144 16.31 7.30 11.04
CA ILE A 144 15.15 6.41 11.01
C ILE A 144 14.23 6.76 12.17
N ASP A 145 13.02 7.21 11.84
CA ASP A 145 12.04 7.67 12.83
C ASP A 145 11.24 6.49 13.40
N VAL A 146 11.91 5.63 14.16
CA VAL A 146 11.36 4.44 14.84
C VAL A 146 11.79 4.45 16.31
N PHE A 147 11.14 3.63 17.15
CA PHE A 147 11.61 3.37 18.50
C PHE A 147 13.02 2.79 18.50
N ASP A 148 13.93 3.45 19.21
CA ASP A 148 15.35 3.12 19.21
C ASP A 148 15.65 1.78 19.88
N ALA A 149 14.87 1.39 20.91
CA ALA A 149 15.04 0.07 21.54
C ALA A 149 14.65 -1.09 20.61
N TYR A 150 13.70 -0.88 19.69
CA TYR A 150 13.35 -1.89 18.69
C TYR A 150 14.49 -2.10 17.68
N ILE A 151 15.10 -1.02 17.16
CA ILE A 151 16.21 -1.16 16.22
C ILE A 151 17.48 -1.70 16.92
N ASP A 152 17.71 -1.36 18.19
CA ASP A 152 18.79 -1.95 19.00
C ASP A 152 18.63 -3.47 19.08
N TRP A 153 17.46 -3.96 19.49
CA TRP A 153 17.13 -5.39 19.48
C TRP A 153 17.27 -6.02 18.09
N LEU A 154 16.78 -5.35 17.05
CA LEU A 154 16.84 -5.86 15.68
C LEU A 154 18.28 -5.94 15.16
N ALA A 155 19.13 -4.99 15.51
CA ALA A 155 20.54 -5.00 15.14
C ALA A 155 21.25 -6.23 15.75
N ASP A 156 20.94 -6.59 16.99
CA ASP A 156 21.44 -7.81 17.62
C ASP A 156 20.97 -9.07 16.86
N GLN A 157 19.69 -9.13 16.47
CA GLN A 157 19.17 -10.26 15.68
C GLN A 157 19.88 -10.38 14.32
N VAL A 158 20.09 -9.25 13.64
CA VAL A 158 20.77 -9.21 12.35
C VAL A 158 22.25 -9.58 12.49
N ALA A 159 22.91 -9.16 13.57
CA ALA A 159 24.28 -9.59 13.87
C ALA A 159 24.37 -11.11 14.10
N MET A 160 23.37 -11.72 14.77
CA MET A 160 23.29 -13.17 14.93
C MET A 160 23.06 -13.90 13.61
N ILE A 161 22.26 -13.37 12.68
CA ILE A 161 22.13 -13.90 11.31
C ILE A 161 23.47 -13.84 10.58
N HIS A 162 24.16 -12.70 10.66
CA HIS A 162 25.47 -12.54 10.03
C HIS A 162 26.50 -13.53 10.57
N GLY A 163 26.50 -13.74 11.89
CA GLY A 163 27.30 -14.76 12.58
C GLY A 163 26.80 -16.20 12.38
N ARG A 164 25.74 -16.42 11.58
CA ARG A 164 25.09 -17.72 11.32
C ARG A 164 24.63 -18.46 12.58
N MET A 165 24.29 -17.71 13.64
CA MET A 165 23.79 -18.26 14.90
C MET A 165 22.28 -18.55 14.84
N ILE A 166 21.56 -17.76 14.06
CA ILE A 166 20.14 -17.95 13.76
C ILE A 166 19.91 -17.84 12.26
N ASP A 167 18.85 -18.47 11.77
CA ASP A 167 18.46 -18.46 10.36
C ASP A 167 17.30 -17.49 10.06
N ARG A 168 16.61 -16.98 11.08
CA ARG A 168 15.46 -16.07 10.94
C ARG A 168 15.35 -15.07 12.08
N VAL A 169 14.76 -13.91 11.78
CA VAL A 169 14.37 -12.93 12.80
C VAL A 169 12.90 -13.16 13.13
N GLU A 170 12.63 -13.68 14.32
CA GLU A 170 11.26 -13.92 14.79
C GLU A 170 11.00 -13.13 16.06
N LEU A 171 9.94 -12.31 16.02
CA LEU A 171 9.50 -11.55 17.19
C LEU A 171 8.53 -12.36 18.06
N GLU A 172 7.73 -13.27 17.49
CA GLU A 172 6.58 -13.90 18.16
C GLU A 172 6.93 -14.63 19.47
N ASP A 173 8.11 -15.26 19.53
CA ASP A 173 8.59 -16.00 20.71
C ASP A 173 9.32 -15.12 21.74
N GLN A 174 9.41 -13.81 21.50
CA GLN A 174 10.15 -12.87 22.34
C GLN A 174 9.22 -12.11 23.30
N PRO A 175 9.69 -11.72 24.51
CA PRO A 175 8.93 -10.87 25.42
C PRO A 175 8.40 -9.57 24.77
N GLU A 176 9.16 -9.05 23.82
CA GLU A 176 8.89 -7.84 23.04
C GLU A 176 7.68 -7.97 22.10
N ALA A 177 7.23 -9.19 21.75
CA ALA A 177 6.11 -9.41 20.82
C ALA A 177 4.82 -8.71 21.23
N THR A 178 4.61 -8.56 22.54
CA THR A 178 3.41 -7.94 23.10
C THR A 178 3.48 -6.42 23.16
N ASP A 179 4.66 -5.82 22.94
CA ASP A 179 4.86 -4.37 22.94
C ASP A 179 4.62 -3.81 21.53
N PRO A 180 3.65 -2.90 21.34
CA PRO A 180 3.42 -2.24 20.05
C PRO A 180 4.62 -1.48 19.51
N ALA A 181 5.51 -1.00 20.39
CA ALA A 181 6.73 -0.31 19.99
C ALA A 181 7.74 -1.24 19.28
N PHE A 182 7.54 -2.56 19.35
CA PHE A 182 8.31 -3.58 18.64
C PHE A 182 7.48 -4.22 17.53
N SER A 183 6.29 -4.73 17.86
CA SER A 183 5.47 -5.50 16.92
C SER A 183 4.99 -4.72 15.70
N GLU A 184 4.60 -3.45 15.86
CA GLU A 184 4.13 -2.63 14.73
C GLU A 184 5.27 -2.30 13.75
N PRO A 185 6.42 -1.73 14.15
CA PRO A 185 7.52 -1.51 13.22
C PRO A 185 8.07 -2.83 12.67
N HIS A 186 8.05 -3.93 13.43
CA HIS A 186 8.45 -5.25 12.93
C HIS A 186 7.55 -5.73 11.79
N SER A 187 6.23 -5.61 11.93
CA SER A 187 5.29 -5.98 10.87
C SER A 187 5.50 -5.20 9.58
N ILE A 188 6.08 -4.00 9.64
CA ILE A 188 6.45 -3.20 8.47
C ILE A 188 7.83 -3.63 7.96
N LEU A 189 8.86 -3.47 8.78
CA LEU A 189 10.26 -3.54 8.38
C LEU A 189 10.74 -4.95 8.05
N MET A 190 10.08 -5.98 8.61
CA MET A 190 10.40 -7.39 8.40
C MET A 190 9.38 -8.12 7.51
N THR A 191 8.44 -7.41 6.89
CA THR A 191 7.55 -8.00 5.88
C THR A 191 8.36 -8.63 4.76
N GLN A 192 8.14 -9.90 4.46
CA GLN A 192 8.75 -10.56 3.31
C GLN A 192 8.04 -10.14 2.02
N LEU A 193 8.82 -9.75 1.02
CA LEU A 193 8.34 -9.33 -0.29
C LEU A 193 8.96 -10.19 -1.37
N ASN A 194 8.22 -10.48 -2.44
CA ASN A 194 8.80 -11.17 -3.60
C ASN A 194 9.34 -10.15 -4.61
N LEU A 195 10.55 -9.64 -4.36
CA LEU A 195 11.20 -8.61 -5.19
C LEU A 195 12.13 -9.20 -6.26
N ALA A 196 12.26 -10.53 -6.32
CA ALA A 196 13.15 -11.18 -7.27
C ALA A 196 12.60 -11.03 -8.70
N PRO A 197 13.41 -10.60 -9.67
CA PRO A 197 13.00 -10.63 -11.07
C PRO A 197 12.76 -12.09 -11.50
N PRO A 198 11.87 -12.31 -12.49
CA PRO A 198 11.62 -13.65 -13.01
C PRO A 198 12.93 -14.30 -13.45
N ALA A 199 13.16 -15.54 -13.00
CA ALA A 199 14.33 -16.31 -13.43
C ALA A 199 14.33 -16.39 -14.96
N ALA A 200 15.51 -16.24 -15.58
CA ALA A 200 15.63 -16.43 -17.01
C ALA A 200 15.20 -17.87 -17.35
N THR A 201 14.05 -18.02 -18.00
CA THR A 201 13.57 -19.31 -18.47
C THR A 201 14.62 -19.87 -19.43
N ALA A 202 15.21 -21.02 -19.10
CA ALA A 202 16.18 -21.68 -19.94
C ALA A 202 15.54 -21.88 -21.33
N ALA A 203 16.16 -21.32 -22.36
CA ALA A 203 15.66 -21.39 -23.73
C ALA A 203 15.37 -22.84 -24.09
N ALA A 204 14.11 -23.15 -24.41
CA ALA A 204 13.68 -24.48 -24.82
C ALA A 204 14.58 -24.97 -25.98
N THR A 205 15.23 -26.10 -25.77
CA THR A 205 16.09 -26.73 -26.77
C THR A 205 15.27 -27.07 -28.02
N ALA A 206 15.80 -26.66 -29.18
CA ALA A 206 15.12 -26.69 -30.46
C ALA A 206 14.69 -28.10 -30.88
N GLY A 207 13.38 -28.33 -30.94
CA GLY A 207 12.76 -29.50 -31.56
C GLY A 207 11.30 -29.19 -31.91
N ASP A 208 11.01 -29.12 -33.22
CA ASP A 208 9.71 -28.84 -33.87
C ASP A 208 9.20 -27.38 -33.84
N GLY A 209 9.03 -26.79 -35.02
CA GLY A 209 8.92 -25.34 -35.26
C GLY A 209 7.55 -24.69 -34.98
N SER A 210 6.49 -25.47 -34.85
CA SER A 210 5.17 -24.95 -34.44
C SER A 210 5.04 -24.92 -32.93
N ARG A 211 5.28 -26.07 -32.26
CA ARG A 211 5.24 -26.20 -30.79
C ARG A 211 6.15 -25.21 -30.05
N THR A 212 7.18 -24.71 -30.73
CA THR A 212 8.12 -23.71 -30.20
C THR A 212 7.57 -22.29 -30.18
N LEU A 213 6.66 -21.90 -31.08
CA LEU A 213 6.09 -20.54 -31.10
C LEU A 213 4.98 -20.37 -30.06
N GLU A 214 4.09 -21.35 -29.92
CA GLU A 214 3.09 -21.33 -28.84
C GLU A 214 3.77 -21.36 -27.47
N ALA A 215 4.76 -22.25 -27.26
CA ALA A 215 5.52 -22.30 -26.02
C ALA A 215 6.30 -21.00 -25.73
N LEU A 216 6.83 -20.34 -26.76
CA LEU A 216 7.48 -19.03 -26.60
C LEU A 216 6.48 -17.96 -26.19
N LYS A 217 5.28 -17.94 -26.80
CA LYS A 217 4.21 -17.03 -26.42
C LYS A 217 3.78 -17.24 -24.97
N GLU A 218 3.50 -18.48 -24.57
CA GLU A 218 3.14 -18.84 -23.19
C GLU A 218 4.24 -18.43 -22.20
N ALA A 219 5.51 -18.72 -22.49
CA ALA A 219 6.63 -18.31 -21.65
C ALA A 219 6.74 -16.78 -21.49
N MET A 220 6.39 -16.02 -22.53
CA MET A 220 6.39 -14.55 -22.48
C MET A 220 5.18 -13.98 -21.74
N ASP A 221 3.99 -14.55 -21.95
CA ASP A 221 2.80 -14.20 -21.18
C ASP A 221 3.02 -14.47 -19.68
N ASP A 222 3.65 -15.61 -19.34
CA ASP A 222 4.06 -15.95 -17.97
C ASP A 222 5.06 -14.96 -17.41
N LYS A 223 6.07 -14.57 -18.20
CA LYS A 223 7.07 -13.57 -17.78
C LYS A 223 6.43 -12.20 -17.53
N VAL A 224 5.51 -11.76 -18.40
CA VAL A 224 4.74 -10.52 -18.20
C VAL A 224 3.90 -10.61 -16.94
N ALA A 225 3.22 -11.73 -16.70
CA ALA A 225 2.45 -11.94 -15.47
C ALA A 225 3.32 -11.87 -14.21
N GLN A 226 4.49 -12.51 -14.23
CA GLN A 226 5.47 -12.44 -13.13
C GLN A 226 5.98 -11.00 -12.91
N LEU A 227 6.28 -10.26 -13.96
CA LEU A 227 6.69 -8.85 -13.84
C LEU A 227 5.58 -7.95 -13.29
N ARG A 228 4.32 -8.18 -13.66
CA ARG A 228 3.18 -7.46 -13.07
C ARG A 228 3.07 -7.72 -11.56
N GLU A 229 3.29 -8.96 -11.13
CA GLU A 229 3.31 -9.30 -9.70
C GLU A 229 4.50 -8.64 -8.98
N VAL A 230 5.70 -8.71 -9.55
CA VAL A 230 6.89 -8.04 -8.98
C VAL A 230 6.64 -6.53 -8.87
N LYS A 231 6.05 -5.89 -9.90
CA LYS A 231 5.67 -4.47 -9.84
C LYS A 231 4.73 -4.20 -8.67
N LEU A 232 3.71 -5.03 -8.44
CA LEU A 232 2.81 -4.90 -7.31
C LEU A 232 3.55 -5.02 -5.95
N GLN A 233 4.53 -5.92 -5.86
CA GLN A 233 5.38 -6.04 -4.66
C GLN A 233 6.27 -4.81 -4.44
N TYR A 234 6.77 -4.18 -5.51
CA TYR A 234 7.47 -2.90 -5.41
C TYR A 234 6.54 -1.73 -5.05
N GLU A 235 5.30 -1.70 -5.55
CA GLU A 235 4.30 -0.73 -5.10
C GLU A 235 4.04 -0.87 -3.59
N LYS A 236 3.88 -2.11 -3.12
CA LYS A 236 3.76 -2.42 -1.69
C LYS A 236 5.01 -2.01 -0.90
N LEU A 237 6.21 -2.27 -1.42
CA LEU A 237 7.46 -1.82 -0.82
C LEU A 237 7.46 -0.29 -0.66
N MET A 238 7.10 0.45 -1.70
CA MET A 238 7.08 1.92 -1.67
C MET A 238 6.07 2.43 -0.65
N ASP A 239 4.91 1.79 -0.50
CA ASP A 239 3.95 2.14 0.54
C ASP A 239 4.48 1.91 1.96
N LEU A 240 5.26 0.86 2.17
CA LEU A 240 5.91 0.57 3.45
C LEU A 240 7.08 1.51 3.75
N LEU A 241 7.84 1.93 2.72
CA LEU A 241 9.02 2.77 2.88
C LEU A 241 8.71 4.26 2.94
N THR A 242 7.72 4.74 2.20
CA THR A 242 7.42 6.18 2.05
C THR A 242 7.36 6.93 3.38
N PRO A 243 6.75 6.39 4.46
CA PRO A 243 6.76 7.07 5.75
C PRO A 243 8.15 7.29 6.37
N PHE A 244 9.20 6.59 5.93
CA PHE A 244 10.56 6.79 6.43
C PHE A 244 11.40 7.69 5.53
N LEU A 245 10.99 7.88 4.28
CA LEU A 245 11.72 8.69 3.31
C LEU A 245 11.40 10.18 3.46
N ARG A 246 12.27 11.01 2.90
CA ARG A 246 12.01 12.43 2.70
C ARG A 246 10.79 12.64 1.82
N SER A 247 9.93 13.55 2.26
CA SER A 247 8.74 14.00 1.56
C SER A 247 9.05 15.02 0.46
N GLY A 248 10.22 15.66 0.52
CA GLY A 248 10.58 16.79 -0.33
C GLY A 248 10.14 18.13 0.24
N ASP A 249 9.41 18.15 1.35
CA ASP A 249 9.14 19.34 2.15
C ASP A 249 10.22 19.45 3.24
N GLU A 250 11.10 20.46 3.10
CA GLU A 250 12.23 20.66 4.01
C GLU A 250 11.80 20.81 5.47
N ASP A 251 10.61 21.38 5.74
CA ASP A 251 10.12 21.48 7.11
C ASP A 251 9.80 20.10 7.65
N ASP A 252 8.98 19.31 6.94
CA ASP A 252 8.58 17.96 7.36
C ASP A 252 9.77 17.01 7.51
N ASP A 253 10.78 17.16 6.65
CA ASP A 253 11.98 16.32 6.61
C ASP A 253 13.03 16.69 7.67
N THR A 254 12.85 17.80 8.38
CA THR A 254 13.79 18.26 9.41
C THR A 254 13.73 17.35 10.65
N VAL A 255 14.90 16.81 11.05
CA VAL A 255 15.07 16.08 12.31
C VAL A 255 15.21 17.07 13.48
N VAL A 256 14.32 16.96 14.46
CA VAL A 256 14.31 17.78 15.68
C VAL A 256 14.58 16.90 16.90
N SER A 257 15.23 17.47 17.92
CA SER A 257 15.69 16.72 19.08
C SER A 257 15.42 17.46 20.39
N VAL A 258 15.15 16.70 21.45
CA VAL A 258 15.07 17.17 22.84
C VAL A 258 15.88 16.26 23.75
N THR A 259 16.31 16.78 24.90
CA THR A 259 17.06 16.02 25.90
C THR A 259 16.17 15.68 27.08
N VAL A 260 16.06 14.41 27.44
CA VAL A 260 15.26 13.93 28.58
C VAL A 260 16.18 13.22 29.55
N LEU A 261 16.44 13.84 30.71
CA LEU A 261 17.34 13.31 31.73
C LEU A 261 18.71 12.87 31.15
N GLY A 262 19.30 13.72 30.31
CA GLY A 262 20.58 13.47 29.64
C GLY A 262 20.52 12.56 28.41
N LYS A 263 19.36 12.02 28.04
CA LYS A 263 19.18 11.19 26.84
C LYS A 263 18.55 12.00 25.72
N THR A 264 19.13 11.95 24.52
CA THR A 264 18.55 12.57 23.33
C THR A 264 17.36 11.75 22.81
N VAL A 265 16.28 12.44 22.47
CA VAL A 265 15.13 11.87 21.76
C VAL A 265 14.89 12.73 20.52
N SER A 266 14.98 12.12 19.35
CA SER A 266 14.87 12.81 18.06
C SER A 266 13.70 12.28 17.24
N THR A 267 13.04 13.11 16.45
CA THR A 267 11.99 12.70 15.49
C THR A 267 11.99 13.65 14.30
N VAL A 268 11.25 13.35 13.24
CA VAL A 268 11.05 14.31 12.14
C VAL A 268 9.86 15.22 12.43
N LYS A 269 9.89 16.46 11.94
CA LYS A 269 8.74 17.37 12.08
C LYS A 269 7.48 16.82 11.41
N ALA A 270 7.58 15.98 10.38
CA ALA A 270 6.42 15.29 9.80
C ALA A 270 5.58 14.53 10.86
N THR A 271 6.25 13.88 11.82
CA THR A 271 5.57 13.19 12.95
C THR A 271 4.80 14.17 13.81
N LEU A 272 5.38 15.34 14.08
CA LEU A 272 4.79 16.34 14.95
C LEU A 272 3.69 17.15 14.24
N ASN A 273 3.92 17.55 12.98
CA ASN A 273 2.97 18.27 12.14
C ASN A 273 1.66 17.49 11.97
N ARG A 274 1.72 16.14 11.97
CA ARG A 274 0.54 15.26 11.96
C ARG A 274 -0.42 15.52 13.12
N LEU A 275 0.12 15.86 14.29
CA LEU A 275 -0.65 16.15 15.51
C LEU A 275 -1.21 17.57 15.54
N GLY A 276 -0.65 18.46 14.72
CA GLY A 276 -0.98 19.89 14.65
C GLY A 276 0.08 20.77 15.31
N ARG A 277 0.27 21.98 14.79
CA ARG A 277 1.32 22.92 15.25
C ARG A 277 1.11 23.43 16.68
N GLU A 278 -0.15 23.50 17.13
CA GLU A 278 -0.50 23.87 18.50
C GLU A 278 -0.42 22.68 19.48
N HIS A 279 -0.08 21.48 18.98
CA HIS A 279 -0.05 20.29 19.82
C HIS A 279 1.08 20.38 20.86
N PRO A 280 0.85 20.07 22.15
CA PRO A 280 1.88 20.19 23.17
C PRO A 280 3.16 19.40 22.87
N LEU A 281 3.03 18.21 22.27
CA LEU A 281 4.20 17.45 21.80
C LEU A 281 4.98 18.16 20.69
N TYR A 282 4.31 18.83 19.73
CA TYR A 282 4.98 19.63 18.70
C TYR A 282 5.77 20.77 19.35
N ASN A 283 5.08 21.53 20.21
CA ASN A 283 5.67 22.65 20.94
C ASN A 283 6.85 22.24 21.81
N ARG A 284 6.90 20.96 22.23
CA ARG A 284 8.02 20.45 23.01
C ARG A 284 9.34 20.39 22.24
N PHE A 285 9.28 20.09 20.95
CA PHE A 285 10.44 20.07 20.06
C PHE A 285 10.72 21.45 19.44
N ASN A 286 9.79 22.40 19.57
CA ASN A 286 9.97 23.76 19.11
C ASN A 286 10.59 24.62 20.21
N ALA A 287 11.91 24.82 20.16
CA ALA A 287 12.66 25.56 21.18
C ALA A 287 12.16 27.00 21.44
N GLY A 288 11.46 27.61 20.48
CA GLY A 288 10.87 28.95 20.60
C GLY A 288 9.46 29.01 21.21
N ALA A 289 8.80 27.88 21.43
CA ALA A 289 7.43 27.86 21.94
C ALA A 289 7.39 28.04 23.47
N LEU A 290 6.87 29.18 23.95
CA LEU A 290 6.43 29.33 25.35
C LEU A 290 5.12 28.54 25.53
N PRO A 291 4.88 27.80 26.64
CA PRO A 291 5.60 27.73 27.91
C PRO A 291 6.69 26.64 28.01
N TRP A 292 7.05 26.00 26.90
CA TRP A 292 7.93 24.82 26.87
C TRP A 292 9.41 25.18 26.66
N SER A 293 9.79 26.45 26.84
CA SER A 293 11.12 26.98 26.57
C SER A 293 12.22 26.12 27.22
N GLY A 294 13.15 25.66 26.39
CA GLY A 294 14.26 24.79 26.77
C GLY A 294 14.07 23.35 26.28
N SER A 295 15.14 22.78 25.72
CA SER A 295 15.17 21.42 25.17
C SER A 295 15.11 20.31 26.22
N GLU A 296 15.15 20.64 27.52
CA GLU A 296 15.33 19.66 28.59
C GLU A 296 14.01 19.24 29.27
N VAL A 297 13.61 17.97 29.17
CA VAL A 297 12.44 17.37 29.84
C VAL A 297 12.85 16.85 31.22
N ARG A 298 12.28 17.46 32.27
CA ARG A 298 12.59 17.12 33.67
C ARG A 298 11.47 16.43 34.44
N LYS A 299 10.21 16.55 33.99
CA LYS A 299 9.03 16.08 34.73
C LYS A 299 8.47 14.72 34.27
N THR A 300 9.01 14.18 33.17
CA THR A 300 8.57 12.91 32.58
C THR A 300 9.75 11.96 32.52
N SER A 301 9.52 10.68 32.82
CA SER A 301 10.51 9.62 32.66
C SER A 301 11.05 9.58 31.23
N SER A 302 12.36 9.33 31.07
CA SER A 302 12.95 9.16 29.73
C SER A 302 12.30 8.02 28.93
N ASP A 303 11.85 6.95 29.60
CA ASP A 303 11.16 5.84 28.95
C ASP A 303 9.75 6.23 28.50
N HIS A 304 8.98 6.90 29.37
CA HIS A 304 7.64 7.35 29.03
C HIS A 304 7.67 8.36 27.88
N PHE A 305 8.60 9.32 27.90
CA PHE A 305 8.72 10.30 26.83
C PHE A 305 9.09 9.64 25.50
N ARG A 306 10.04 8.69 25.49
CA ARG A 306 10.39 7.92 24.28
C ARG A 306 9.19 7.15 23.74
N ARG A 307 8.37 6.54 24.60
CA ARG A 307 7.14 5.81 24.22
C ARG A 307 6.02 6.73 23.71
N ILE A 308 5.92 7.95 24.23
CA ILE A 308 4.97 8.96 23.73
C ILE A 308 5.37 9.41 22.32
N VAL A 309 6.67 9.68 22.10
CA VAL A 309 7.18 10.03 20.78
C VAL A 309 7.04 8.84 19.82
N ASP A 310 7.38 7.63 20.24
CA ASP A 310 7.15 6.41 19.46
C ASP A 310 5.70 6.25 19.03
N PHE A 311 4.74 6.44 19.94
CA PHE A 311 3.33 6.34 19.58
C PHE A 311 2.92 7.37 18.52
N ALA A 312 3.47 8.59 18.58
CA ALA A 312 3.29 9.57 17.49
C ALA A 312 3.94 9.10 16.18
N ARG A 313 5.14 8.51 16.23
CA ARG A 313 5.82 7.94 15.05
C ARG A 313 4.98 6.84 14.42
N ARG A 314 4.50 5.88 15.21
CA ARG A 314 3.65 4.77 14.74
C ARG A 314 2.34 5.26 14.14
N GLN A 315 1.73 6.33 14.65
CA GLN A 315 0.58 6.93 13.98
C GLN A 315 0.90 7.45 12.57
N ARG A 316 2.14 7.86 12.30
CA ARG A 316 2.60 8.30 10.97
C ARG A 316 3.04 7.13 10.09
N THR A 317 3.73 6.15 10.64
CA THR A 317 4.39 5.07 9.89
C THR A 317 3.54 3.81 9.76
N ALA A 318 2.47 3.67 10.54
CA ALA A 318 1.55 2.54 10.43
C ALA A 318 0.94 2.43 9.02
N MET A 319 0.72 1.18 8.61
CA MET A 319 0.05 0.87 7.35
C MET A 319 -1.33 1.54 7.27
N ALA A 320 -1.72 1.93 6.06
CA ALA A 320 -3.00 2.58 5.86
C ALA A 320 -4.18 1.70 6.34
N GLY A 321 -5.11 2.32 7.04
CA GLY A 321 -6.30 1.69 7.62
C GLY A 321 -6.06 0.84 8.87
N THR A 322 -4.83 0.67 9.35
CA THR A 322 -4.59 -0.14 10.55
C THR A 322 -4.81 0.63 11.84
N VAL A 323 -5.00 -0.13 12.92
CA VAL A 323 -5.07 0.41 14.28
C VAL A 323 -3.66 0.49 14.85
N VAL A 324 -3.32 1.66 15.38
CA VAL A 324 -2.10 1.96 16.12
C VAL A 324 -2.41 1.78 17.60
N LYS A 325 -1.79 0.79 18.23
CA LYS A 325 -2.05 0.43 19.62
C LYS A 325 -1.41 1.43 20.58
N SER A 326 -2.05 1.60 21.73
CA SER A 326 -1.57 2.46 22.81
C SER A 326 -0.16 2.07 23.27
N PRO A 327 0.63 3.02 23.81
CA PRO A 327 1.88 2.71 24.47
C PRO A 327 1.71 1.69 25.61
N VAL A 328 2.62 0.73 25.70
CA VAL A 328 2.67 -0.25 26.80
C VAL A 328 3.85 0.07 27.72
N VAL A 329 3.63 0.00 29.03
CA VAL A 329 4.68 -0.01 30.05
C VAL A 329 4.34 -1.07 31.11
N LYS A 330 5.22 -1.30 32.08
CA LYS A 330 4.90 -2.16 33.25
C LYS A 330 3.56 -1.74 33.85
N VAL A 331 2.73 -2.71 34.23
CA VAL A 331 1.36 -2.47 34.75
C VAL A 331 1.35 -1.46 35.90
N SER A 332 2.34 -1.52 36.79
CA SER A 332 2.48 -0.57 37.91
C SER A 332 2.77 0.87 37.48
N LEU A 333 3.28 1.09 36.27
CA LEU A 333 3.62 2.40 35.71
C LEU A 333 2.55 2.95 34.76
N MET A 334 1.57 2.14 34.33
CA MET A 334 0.50 2.58 33.43
C MET A 334 -0.29 3.81 33.94
N PRO A 335 -0.63 3.94 35.25
CA PRO A 335 -1.28 5.16 35.75
C PRO A 335 -0.43 6.42 35.51
N VAL A 336 0.88 6.32 35.70
CA VAL A 336 1.82 7.42 35.48
C VAL A 336 1.96 7.71 33.98
N MET A 337 2.05 6.67 33.14
CA MET A 337 2.08 6.81 31.69
C MET A 337 0.85 7.54 31.15
N ARG A 338 -0.35 7.30 31.71
CA ARG A 338 -1.56 8.04 31.31
C ARG A 338 -1.48 9.52 31.66
N ILE A 339 -0.91 9.86 32.82
CA ILE A 339 -0.68 11.25 33.24
C ILE A 339 0.32 11.92 32.28
N ASP A 340 1.44 11.27 32.01
CA ASP A 340 2.46 11.78 31.08
C ASP A 340 1.90 11.95 29.66
N CYS A 341 1.13 10.99 29.15
CA CYS A 341 0.41 11.14 27.88
C CYS A 341 -0.54 12.35 27.89
N GLY A 342 -1.30 12.53 28.97
CA GLY A 342 -2.21 13.66 29.16
C GLY A 342 -1.49 15.02 29.14
N MET A 343 -0.27 15.10 29.68
CA MET A 343 0.55 16.32 29.62
C MET A 343 0.86 16.76 28.19
N TYR A 344 0.94 15.81 27.26
CA TYR A 344 1.20 16.07 25.85
C TYR A 344 -0.07 16.07 24.99
N ASN A 345 -1.26 16.03 25.60
CA ASN A 345 -2.56 15.84 24.92
C ASN A 345 -2.63 14.56 24.07
N MET A 346 -1.80 13.56 24.41
CA MET A 346 -1.84 12.25 23.77
C MET A 346 -2.84 11.39 24.53
N ARG A 347 -3.81 10.81 23.81
CA ARG A 347 -4.70 9.81 24.39
C ARG A 347 -4.02 8.44 24.26
N PRO A 348 -3.73 7.71 25.36
CA PRO A 348 -3.20 6.35 25.29
C PRO A 348 -4.34 5.38 24.95
N ALA A 349 -5.03 5.65 23.86
CA ALA A 349 -6.07 4.83 23.26
C ALA A 349 -5.63 4.41 21.87
N GLU A 350 -6.27 3.39 21.34
CA GLU A 350 -6.09 2.98 19.96
C GLU A 350 -6.49 4.11 19.01
N VAL A 351 -5.61 4.42 18.05
CA VAL A 351 -5.83 5.46 17.04
C VAL A 351 -5.66 4.81 15.68
N ARG A 352 -6.46 5.20 14.68
CA ARG A 352 -6.28 4.67 13.32
C ARG A 352 -5.25 5.47 12.53
N ALA A 353 -4.47 4.74 11.73
CA ALA A 353 -3.57 5.31 10.74
C ALA A 353 -4.35 6.13 9.68
N ASN A 354 -3.66 6.63 8.64
CA ASN A 354 -4.37 7.24 7.52
C ASN A 354 -5.26 6.21 6.83
N ILE A 355 -6.41 6.63 6.28
CA ILE A 355 -7.28 5.70 5.56
C ILE A 355 -6.58 5.19 4.30
N ALA A 356 -5.90 6.06 3.56
CA ALA A 356 -5.17 5.70 2.33
C ALA A 356 -3.64 5.78 2.50
N SER A 357 -2.92 4.91 1.81
CA SER A 357 -1.46 4.96 1.66
C SER A 357 -1.04 6.12 0.75
N ALA A 358 0.26 6.41 0.68
CA ALA A 358 0.76 7.44 -0.23
C ALA A 358 0.49 7.07 -1.69
N SER A 359 0.74 5.83 -2.11
CA SER A 359 0.47 5.41 -3.49
C SER A 359 -1.04 5.41 -3.81
N GLU A 360 -1.88 5.03 -2.85
CA GLU A 360 -3.33 5.10 -2.98
C GLU A 360 -3.78 6.56 -3.15
N MET A 361 -3.25 7.47 -2.33
CA MET A 361 -3.53 8.91 -2.45
C MET A 361 -3.09 9.46 -3.81
N ASP A 362 -1.91 9.09 -4.31
CA ASP A 362 -1.44 9.51 -5.64
C ASP A 362 -2.33 8.98 -6.77
N LYS A 363 -2.79 7.72 -6.67
CA LYS A 363 -3.74 7.12 -7.61
C LYS A 363 -5.08 7.88 -7.58
N ILE A 364 -5.59 8.20 -6.40
CA ILE A 364 -6.83 8.98 -6.23
C ILE A 364 -6.66 10.42 -6.75
N ALA A 365 -5.51 11.05 -6.51
CA ALA A 365 -5.21 12.40 -7.02
C ALA A 365 -5.37 12.44 -8.54
N ARG A 366 -4.77 11.48 -9.24
CA ARG A 366 -4.84 11.36 -10.71
C ARG A 366 -6.28 11.15 -11.20
N MET A 367 -7.11 10.43 -10.44
CA MET A 367 -8.53 10.25 -10.78
C MET A 367 -9.30 11.57 -10.78
N THR A 368 -8.84 12.60 -10.06
CA THR A 368 -9.50 13.93 -10.06
C THR A 368 -9.26 14.73 -11.33
N GLY A 369 -8.27 14.36 -12.16
CA GLY A 369 -7.86 15.15 -13.32
C GLY A 369 -7.19 16.49 -12.97
N LYS A 370 -7.04 16.81 -11.69
CA LYS A 370 -6.20 17.90 -11.20
C LYS A 370 -4.78 17.34 -11.14
N GLY A 371 -3.79 18.00 -11.78
CA GLY A 371 -2.43 17.50 -12.03
C GLY A 371 -1.61 17.16 -10.78
N ASP A 372 -0.32 17.52 -10.72
CA ASP A 372 0.48 17.30 -9.50
C ASP A 372 -0.12 18.09 -8.33
N THR A 373 -0.88 17.38 -7.51
CA THR A 373 -1.79 18.00 -6.56
C THR A 373 -1.34 17.71 -5.15
N ARG A 374 -0.85 18.75 -4.47
CA ARG A 374 -0.61 18.70 -3.04
C ARG A 374 -1.93 18.42 -2.32
N MET A 375 -1.98 17.32 -1.58
CA MET A 375 -3.11 17.02 -0.70
C MET A 375 -2.82 17.51 0.71
N ARG A 376 -3.82 18.12 1.35
CA ARG A 376 -3.72 18.57 2.75
C ARG A 376 -4.92 18.09 3.54
N ARG A 377 -4.69 17.31 4.60
CA ARG A 377 -5.75 16.86 5.50
C ARG A 377 -6.31 18.06 6.27
N LEU A 378 -7.61 18.26 6.18
CA LEU A 378 -8.35 19.28 6.92
C LEU A 378 -8.97 18.69 8.18
N TYR A 379 -9.57 17.50 8.05
CA TYR A 379 -10.31 16.84 9.12
C TYR A 379 -9.87 15.37 9.27
N LYS A 380 -9.82 14.89 10.51
CA LYS A 380 -9.72 13.49 10.90
C LYS A 380 -10.57 13.26 12.14
N LEU A 381 -11.55 12.37 12.06
CA LEU A 381 -12.52 12.12 13.13
C LEU A 381 -11.83 11.81 14.48
N SER A 382 -10.82 10.95 14.50
CA SER A 382 -10.08 10.63 15.75
C SER A 382 -9.31 11.82 16.37
N ARG A 383 -8.99 12.86 15.58
CA ARG A 383 -8.27 14.07 16.02
C ARG A 383 -9.22 15.21 16.39
N ASP A 384 -10.18 15.48 15.52
CA ASP A 384 -10.93 16.73 15.50
C ASP A 384 -12.28 16.65 16.21
N GLY A 385 -12.80 15.43 16.42
CA GLY A 385 -14.09 15.23 17.07
C GLY A 385 -15.05 14.46 16.19
N LYS A 386 -16.24 14.21 16.73
CA LYS A 386 -17.27 13.35 16.10
C LYS A 386 -18.56 14.10 15.80
N LEU A 387 -18.64 15.38 16.13
CA LEU A 387 -19.81 16.18 15.85
C LEU A 387 -19.73 16.74 14.44
N PHE A 388 -20.88 16.95 13.81
CA PHE A 388 -20.95 17.55 12.49
C PHE A 388 -20.36 18.97 12.45
N THR A 389 -20.53 19.72 13.54
CA THR A 389 -19.93 21.06 13.71
C THR A 389 -18.41 21.02 13.77
N ASP A 390 -17.81 19.97 14.32
CA ASP A 390 -16.35 19.81 14.36
C ASP A 390 -15.81 19.63 12.94
N LEU A 391 -16.48 18.75 12.17
CA LEU A 391 -16.16 18.49 10.77
C LEU A 391 -16.23 19.78 9.93
N LEU A 392 -17.33 20.51 10.00
CA LEU A 392 -17.50 21.75 9.24
C LEU A 392 -16.54 22.86 9.71
N GLY A 393 -16.28 22.96 11.02
CA GLY A 393 -15.31 23.91 11.56
C GLY A 393 -13.89 23.67 11.03
N CYS A 394 -13.49 22.40 10.87
CA CYS A 394 -12.19 22.03 10.30
C CYS A 394 -12.11 22.23 8.78
N VAL A 395 -13.18 21.89 8.05
CA VAL A 395 -13.20 22.00 6.58
C VAL A 395 -13.33 23.47 6.14
N GLY A 396 -14.14 24.26 6.85
CA GLY A 396 -14.44 25.64 6.51
C GLY A 396 -15.00 25.77 5.08
N MET A 397 -14.54 26.79 4.36
CA MET A 397 -14.98 27.09 2.98
C MET A 397 -14.09 26.42 1.91
N ALA A 398 -13.34 25.37 2.27
CA ALA A 398 -12.48 24.68 1.33
C ALA A 398 -13.29 24.01 0.21
N LYS A 399 -12.70 23.98 -0.99
CA LYS A 399 -13.24 23.33 -2.19
C LYS A 399 -12.30 22.21 -2.62
N SER A 400 -12.75 21.38 -3.56
CA SER A 400 -12.00 20.24 -4.09
C SER A 400 -11.60 19.29 -2.97
N LEU A 401 -12.60 18.66 -2.39
CA LEU A 401 -12.51 17.86 -1.18
C LEU A 401 -12.51 16.37 -1.53
N LEU A 402 -11.59 15.62 -0.93
CA LEU A 402 -11.61 14.17 -0.89
C LEU A 402 -12.03 13.71 0.50
N LEU A 403 -13.25 13.18 0.60
CA LEU A 403 -13.78 12.53 1.79
C LEU A 403 -13.42 11.04 1.72
N LEU A 404 -12.70 10.54 2.72
CA LEU A 404 -12.38 9.13 2.89
C LEU A 404 -13.03 8.59 4.16
N ILE A 405 -13.51 7.36 4.08
CA ILE A 405 -14.27 6.67 5.11
C ILE A 405 -13.69 5.26 5.25
N GLN A 406 -13.54 4.82 6.49
CA GLN A 406 -13.18 3.44 6.81
C GLN A 406 -14.27 2.79 7.65
N HIS A 407 -14.69 1.59 7.25
CA HIS A 407 -15.54 0.70 8.03
C HIS A 407 -15.00 -0.73 7.92
N ASN A 408 -14.52 -1.27 9.03
CA ASN A 408 -13.80 -2.54 9.09
C ASN A 408 -12.63 -2.57 8.09
N LYS A 409 -12.65 -3.53 7.15
CA LYS A 409 -11.67 -3.67 6.06
C LYS A 409 -12.00 -2.81 4.83
N HIS A 410 -13.18 -2.21 4.78
CA HIS A 410 -13.65 -1.40 3.66
C HIS A 410 -13.15 0.02 3.80
N ARG A 411 -12.50 0.52 2.75
CA ARG A 411 -12.00 1.89 2.67
C ARG A 411 -12.53 2.48 1.39
N PHE A 412 -13.29 3.56 1.50
CA PHE A 412 -14.00 4.15 0.37
C PHE A 412 -14.21 5.65 0.62
N GLY A 413 -14.85 6.34 -0.30
CA GLY A 413 -15.08 7.76 -0.16
C GLY A 413 -15.62 8.40 -1.41
N CYS A 414 -15.55 9.72 -1.46
CA CYS A 414 -15.87 10.49 -2.65
C CYS A 414 -14.96 11.70 -2.78
N TRP A 415 -14.67 12.07 -4.02
CA TRP A 415 -14.13 13.38 -4.34
C TRP A 415 -15.26 14.28 -4.83
N LEU A 416 -15.27 15.53 -4.38
CA LEU A 416 -16.23 16.55 -4.80
C LEU A 416 -15.52 17.89 -5.02
N GLU A 417 -15.83 18.56 -6.12
CA GLU A 417 -15.16 19.82 -6.47
C GLU A 417 -15.65 21.02 -5.63
N GLY A 418 -16.91 20.99 -5.20
CA GLY A 418 -17.55 22.08 -4.48
C GLY A 418 -17.13 22.20 -3.00
N PRO A 419 -17.63 23.22 -2.29
CA PRO A 419 -17.51 23.34 -0.84
C PRO A 419 -18.63 22.59 -0.10
N LEU A 420 -18.46 22.42 1.22
CA LEU A 420 -19.50 21.97 2.15
C LEU A 420 -20.19 23.19 2.80
N GLU A 421 -20.95 23.95 2.01
CA GLU A 421 -21.63 25.17 2.48
C GLU A 421 -22.89 24.85 3.28
N GLN A 422 -23.03 25.41 4.48
CA GLN A 422 -24.30 25.43 5.20
C GLN A 422 -25.23 26.53 4.64
N PRO A 423 -26.56 26.37 4.78
CA PRO A 423 -27.52 27.43 4.45
C PRO A 423 -27.46 28.58 5.48
N ASP A 424 -27.89 29.77 5.06
CA ASP A 424 -28.02 30.93 5.97
C ASP A 424 -29.13 30.71 7.03
N ASP A 425 -30.19 30.00 6.66
CA ASP A 425 -31.25 29.58 7.59
C ASP A 425 -30.81 28.31 8.34
N PRO A 426 -30.72 28.33 9.69
CA PRO A 426 -30.40 27.15 10.50
C PRO A 426 -31.32 25.95 10.28
N ARG A 427 -32.54 26.17 9.78
CA ARG A 427 -33.54 25.13 9.48
C ARG A 427 -33.60 24.73 8.01
N GLY A 428 -32.76 25.33 7.17
CA GLY A 428 -32.68 25.00 5.76
C GLY A 428 -31.72 23.86 5.47
N GLU A 429 -31.61 23.55 4.18
CA GLU A 429 -30.49 22.83 3.59
C GLU A 429 -29.92 23.62 2.42
N LYS A 430 -28.62 23.49 2.18
CA LYS A 430 -27.94 24.09 1.02
C LYS A 430 -27.58 22.99 0.04
N LEU A 431 -28.19 23.06 -1.14
CA LEU A 431 -27.87 22.19 -2.26
C LEU A 431 -26.80 22.84 -3.16
N THR A 432 -25.69 22.14 -3.37
CA THR A 432 -24.61 22.56 -4.25
C THR A 432 -24.37 21.52 -5.35
N LYS A 433 -24.56 21.93 -6.61
CA LYS A 433 -24.20 21.10 -7.77
C LYS A 433 -22.71 21.23 -8.04
N CYS A 434 -21.99 20.11 -8.10
CA CYS A 434 -20.56 20.13 -8.39
C CYS A 434 -20.09 18.76 -8.90
N PRO A 435 -19.06 18.71 -9.78
CA PRO A 435 -18.45 17.47 -10.20
C PRO A 435 -18.01 16.60 -9.03
N MET A 436 -18.29 15.30 -9.12
CA MET A 436 -17.92 14.32 -8.10
C MET A 436 -17.86 12.90 -8.65
N PHE A 437 -17.15 12.04 -7.93
CA PHE A 437 -17.15 10.59 -8.14
C PHE A 437 -16.94 9.87 -6.80
N PHE A 438 -17.38 8.62 -6.72
CA PHE A 438 -17.05 7.74 -5.61
C PHE A 438 -15.73 7.03 -5.86
N VAL A 439 -15.03 6.67 -4.79
CA VAL A 439 -13.84 5.84 -4.85
C VAL A 439 -13.95 4.70 -3.85
N SER A 440 -13.60 3.49 -4.28
CA SER A 440 -13.31 2.37 -3.38
C SER A 440 -11.83 2.11 -3.40
N ILE A 441 -11.19 2.07 -2.23
CA ILE A 441 -9.76 1.82 -2.04
C ILE A 441 -9.53 0.33 -1.74
N SER A 442 -10.35 -0.25 -0.86
CA SER A 442 -10.33 -1.68 -0.53
C SER A 442 -11.69 -2.19 -0.08
N GLY A 443 -11.87 -3.52 -0.10
CA GLY A 443 -13.08 -4.20 0.35
C GLY A 443 -13.99 -4.56 -0.82
N ALA A 444 -14.69 -3.56 -1.38
CA ALA A 444 -15.57 -3.76 -2.54
C ALA A 444 -14.80 -3.99 -3.86
N TYR A 445 -13.54 -3.52 -3.93
CA TYR A 445 -12.60 -3.69 -5.03
C TYR A 445 -11.20 -3.98 -4.47
N ASP A 446 -10.32 -4.61 -5.27
CA ASP A 446 -8.95 -4.95 -4.84
C ASP A 446 -7.97 -3.77 -4.93
N HIS A 447 -8.33 -2.75 -5.70
CA HIS A 447 -7.51 -1.59 -5.97
C HIS A 447 -8.36 -0.31 -5.98
N PRO A 448 -7.74 0.87 -5.74
CA PRO A 448 -8.40 2.15 -5.92
C PRO A 448 -9.16 2.22 -7.25
N THR A 449 -10.48 2.32 -7.16
CA THR A 449 -11.41 2.28 -8.29
C THR A 449 -12.35 3.47 -8.24
N ARG A 450 -12.34 4.27 -9.31
CA ARG A 450 -13.26 5.39 -9.52
C ARG A 450 -14.61 4.87 -10.02
N ILE A 451 -15.69 5.42 -9.46
CA ILE A 451 -17.07 5.13 -9.80
C ILE A 451 -17.74 6.47 -10.12
N ASP A 452 -18.08 6.67 -11.39
CA ASP A 452 -18.64 7.93 -11.86
C ASP A 452 -20.10 8.10 -11.41
N VAL A 453 -20.42 9.29 -10.90
CA VAL A 453 -21.79 9.67 -10.57
C VAL A 453 -22.41 10.38 -11.79
N PRO A 454 -23.63 10.02 -12.23
CA PRO A 454 -24.30 10.72 -13.33
C PRO A 454 -24.41 12.23 -13.10
N ALA A 455 -24.17 13.04 -14.14
CA ALA A 455 -24.07 14.50 -14.03
C ALA A 455 -25.32 15.17 -13.43
N ASN A 456 -26.52 14.62 -13.67
CA ASN A 456 -27.79 15.08 -13.10
C ASN A 456 -27.92 14.81 -11.59
N GLU A 457 -27.05 13.97 -11.04
CA GLU A 457 -27.08 13.52 -9.64
C GLU A 457 -25.85 14.00 -8.85
N GLN A 458 -24.90 14.65 -9.52
CA GLN A 458 -23.70 15.26 -8.94
C GLN A 458 -24.07 16.51 -8.13
N ARG A 459 -24.50 16.29 -6.89
CA ARG A 459 -24.87 17.33 -5.93
C ARG A 459 -24.60 16.90 -4.49
N VAL A 460 -24.31 17.88 -3.65
CA VAL A 460 -24.17 17.72 -2.19
C VAL A 460 -25.19 18.62 -1.51
N SER A 461 -25.95 18.05 -0.56
CA SER A 461 -26.82 18.79 0.35
C SER A 461 -26.20 18.79 1.74
N VAL A 462 -26.13 19.97 2.36
CA VAL A 462 -25.64 20.18 3.72
C VAL A 462 -26.74 20.83 4.54
N ALA A 463 -27.04 20.26 5.72
CA ALA A 463 -28.05 20.79 6.61
C ALA A 463 -27.55 22.02 7.41
N GLY A 464 -28.48 22.90 7.76
CA GLY A 464 -28.27 23.89 8.81
C GLY A 464 -28.12 23.24 10.20
N THR A 465 -27.96 24.06 11.24
CA THR A 465 -27.67 23.58 12.60
C THR A 465 -28.89 23.05 13.36
N GLU A 466 -30.12 23.33 12.89
CA GLU A 466 -31.38 22.97 13.57
C GLU A 466 -32.18 21.88 12.85
N THR A 467 -31.74 21.42 11.67
CA THR A 467 -32.47 20.43 10.86
C THR A 467 -31.55 19.36 10.26
N GLY A 468 -32.13 18.44 9.50
CA GLY A 468 -31.42 17.51 8.63
C GLY A 468 -31.69 17.76 7.16
N VAL A 469 -30.87 17.14 6.31
CA VAL A 469 -31.15 16.95 4.90
C VAL A 469 -32.35 16.02 4.75
N MET A 470 -33.31 16.44 3.94
CA MET A 470 -34.55 15.71 3.72
C MET A 470 -34.38 14.55 2.74
N ASP A 471 -35.06 13.43 3.00
CA ASP A 471 -35.21 12.35 2.02
C ASP A 471 -36.37 12.61 1.03
N ALA A 472 -36.63 11.65 0.15
CA ALA A 472 -37.72 11.75 -0.82
C ALA A 472 -39.13 11.81 -0.21
N ASN A 473 -39.28 11.60 1.11
CA ASN A 473 -40.53 11.70 1.86
C ASN A 473 -40.57 12.94 2.76
N ASP A 474 -39.70 13.92 2.53
CA ASP A 474 -39.56 15.14 3.35
C ASP A 474 -39.22 14.85 4.82
N LEU A 475 -38.54 13.73 5.11
CA LEU A 475 -38.09 13.38 6.45
C LEU A 475 -36.59 13.72 6.62
N PRO A 476 -36.19 14.38 7.72
CA PRO A 476 -34.79 14.71 7.96
C PRO A 476 -34.01 13.45 8.34
N ARG A 477 -33.06 13.04 7.50
CA ARG A 477 -32.31 11.78 7.69
C ARG A 477 -30.86 11.96 8.10
N ALA A 478 -30.18 13.00 7.65
CA ALA A 478 -28.76 13.16 7.96
C ALA A 478 -28.31 14.62 7.99
N ASN A 479 -27.06 14.86 8.38
CA ASN A 479 -26.48 16.20 8.34
C ASN A 479 -25.94 16.56 6.95
N MET A 480 -25.52 15.56 6.18
CA MET A 480 -25.01 15.74 4.82
C MET A 480 -25.40 14.58 3.93
N CYS A 481 -25.73 14.88 2.68
CA CYS A 481 -26.13 13.92 1.65
C CYS A 481 -25.35 14.21 0.37
N ILE A 482 -24.78 13.18 -0.25
CA ILE A 482 -23.94 13.26 -1.44
C ILE A 482 -24.51 12.36 -2.53
N ALA A 483 -24.45 12.84 -3.78
CA ALA A 483 -24.85 12.11 -4.97
C ALA A 483 -26.30 11.61 -4.96
N THR A 484 -27.24 12.48 -4.57
CA THR A 484 -28.69 12.17 -4.51
C THR A 484 -29.01 11.00 -3.57
N GLY A 485 -28.41 10.98 -2.38
CA GLY A 485 -28.74 9.99 -1.34
C GLY A 485 -27.95 8.69 -1.42
N ARG A 486 -26.87 8.64 -2.20
CA ARG A 486 -25.98 7.47 -2.26
C ARG A 486 -24.96 7.42 -1.13
N LEU A 487 -24.66 8.57 -0.52
CA LEU A 487 -23.86 8.64 0.70
C LEU A 487 -24.45 9.68 1.65
N TRP A 488 -24.78 9.25 2.87
CA TRP A 488 -25.29 10.10 3.95
C TRP A 488 -24.31 10.08 5.13
N ILE A 489 -24.02 11.24 5.71
CA ILE A 489 -23.17 11.39 6.90
C ILE A 489 -23.98 11.99 8.04
N GLY A 490 -23.84 11.42 9.24
CA GLY A 490 -24.73 11.72 10.36
C GLY A 490 -26.14 11.16 10.13
N PHE A 491 -26.24 10.00 9.47
CA PHE A 491 -27.51 9.37 9.14
C PHE A 491 -28.25 8.89 10.40
N GLY A 492 -29.56 9.01 10.43
CA GLY A 492 -30.39 8.41 11.46
C GLY A 492 -31.79 8.10 10.97
N ARG A 493 -32.36 7.02 11.51
CA ARG A 493 -33.65 6.50 11.06
C ARG A 493 -34.83 7.44 11.36
N TRP A 494 -34.72 8.31 12.37
CA TRP A 494 -35.83 9.18 12.77
C TRP A 494 -35.47 10.67 12.73
N ALA A 495 -34.20 10.97 12.94
CA ALA A 495 -33.62 12.29 12.87
C ALA A 495 -32.12 12.12 12.56
N PRO A 496 -31.43 13.17 12.08
CA PRO A 496 -29.99 13.16 11.90
C PRO A 496 -29.26 12.75 13.19
N SER A 497 -28.26 11.89 13.05
CA SER A 497 -27.36 11.54 14.14
C SER A 497 -26.35 12.67 14.36
N PRO A 498 -26.19 13.18 15.60
CA PRO A 498 -25.14 14.15 15.88
C PRO A 498 -23.73 13.57 15.71
N ASP A 499 -23.61 12.23 15.71
CA ASP A 499 -22.37 11.50 15.49
C ASP A 499 -22.19 11.26 13.99
N VAL A 500 -21.18 11.90 13.39
CA VAL A 500 -20.89 11.78 11.95
C VAL A 500 -20.45 10.38 11.54
N ARG A 501 -20.14 9.49 12.51
CA ARG A 501 -19.83 8.09 12.23
C ARG A 501 -21.03 7.30 11.71
N SER A 502 -22.25 7.76 11.96
CA SER A 502 -23.43 7.11 11.40
C SER A 502 -23.53 7.43 9.91
N VAL A 503 -23.28 6.42 9.07
CA VAL A 503 -23.20 6.58 7.63
C VAL A 503 -24.18 5.62 6.95
N GLN A 504 -24.83 6.09 5.89
CA GLN A 504 -25.52 5.22 4.96
C GLN A 504 -24.86 5.34 3.58
N GLN A 505 -24.53 4.22 2.94
CA GLN A 505 -23.87 4.21 1.64
C GLN A 505 -24.38 3.07 0.75
N TRP A 506 -24.76 3.41 -0.48
CA TRP A 506 -25.14 2.45 -1.51
C TRP A 506 -24.85 3.01 -2.92
N VAL A 507 -24.77 2.11 -3.90
CA VAL A 507 -24.52 2.43 -5.32
C VAL A 507 -25.37 1.50 -6.18
N GLU A 508 -25.99 2.05 -7.21
CA GLU A 508 -26.77 1.26 -8.18
C GLU A 508 -25.87 0.33 -8.98
N ARG A 509 -26.36 -0.87 -9.27
CA ARG A 509 -25.64 -1.92 -10.00
C ARG A 509 -25.09 -1.44 -11.34
N GLU A 510 -25.79 -0.56 -12.02
CA GLU A 510 -25.42 -0.03 -13.33
C GLU A 510 -24.16 0.85 -13.27
N LEU A 511 -23.88 1.43 -12.10
CA LEU A 511 -22.66 2.21 -11.85
C LEU A 511 -21.51 1.32 -11.33
N LEU A 512 -21.81 0.11 -10.87
CA LEU A 512 -20.82 -0.84 -10.40
C LEU A 512 -20.23 -1.60 -11.59
N GLY A 513 -18.91 -1.50 -11.75
CA GLY A 513 -18.19 -2.18 -12.82
C GLY A 513 -18.16 -3.71 -12.62
N THR A 514 -17.75 -4.44 -13.66
CA THR A 514 -17.64 -5.92 -13.63
C THR A 514 -16.65 -6.47 -12.60
N LYS A 515 -15.80 -5.62 -12.04
CA LYS A 515 -14.81 -5.96 -11.01
C LYS A 515 -15.32 -5.78 -9.58
N TYR A 516 -16.57 -5.33 -9.40
CA TYR A 516 -17.17 -5.21 -8.07
C TYR A 516 -17.31 -6.58 -7.40
N ARG A 517 -16.84 -6.69 -6.15
CA ARG A 517 -16.84 -7.94 -5.38
C ARG A 517 -17.83 -7.96 -4.22
N GLY A 518 -18.46 -6.83 -3.92
CA GLY A 518 -19.44 -6.76 -2.84
C GLY A 518 -20.76 -7.44 -3.20
N GLU A 519 -21.64 -7.57 -2.21
CA GLU A 519 -22.99 -8.07 -2.44
C GLU A 519 -23.84 -7.03 -3.17
N ILE A 520 -24.79 -7.49 -3.97
CA ILE A 520 -25.83 -6.66 -4.58
C ILE A 520 -27.16 -7.14 -4.01
N ASN A 521 -27.88 -6.23 -3.36
CA ASN A 521 -29.16 -6.54 -2.72
C ASN A 521 -30.28 -6.72 -3.78
N PRO A 522 -31.46 -7.22 -3.39
CA PRO A 522 -32.57 -7.47 -4.33
C PRO A 522 -33.10 -6.23 -5.05
N MET A 523 -32.78 -5.01 -4.57
CA MET A 523 -33.13 -3.76 -5.22
C MET A 523 -32.13 -3.35 -6.30
N GLY A 524 -31.08 -4.14 -6.52
CA GLY A 524 -30.02 -3.82 -7.49
C GLY A 524 -29.00 -2.84 -6.95
N ASN A 525 -28.89 -2.66 -5.63
CA ASN A 525 -27.89 -1.77 -5.02
C ASN A 525 -26.77 -2.59 -4.40
N GLY A 526 -25.52 -2.19 -4.65
CA GLY A 526 -24.36 -2.62 -3.88
C GLY A 526 -23.91 -1.54 -2.89
N THR A 527 -22.87 -1.84 -2.11
CA THR A 527 -22.25 -0.91 -1.17
C THR A 527 -20.74 -0.97 -1.27
N LEU A 528 -20.08 0.17 -1.04
CA LEU A 528 -18.64 0.28 -0.92
C LEU A 528 -18.17 0.01 0.52
N ALA A 529 -19.10 0.08 1.47
CA ALA A 529 -18.90 -0.37 2.84
C ALA A 529 -19.12 -1.89 2.94
N GLU A 530 -19.08 -2.42 4.15
CA GLU A 530 -19.52 -3.79 4.45
C GLU A 530 -21.05 -3.88 4.53
N ASP A 531 -21.70 -2.83 5.04
CA ASP A 531 -23.14 -2.73 5.20
C ASP A 531 -23.65 -1.37 4.71
N ASP A 532 -24.87 -1.34 4.16
CA ASP A 532 -25.52 -0.11 3.67
C ASP A 532 -25.67 0.94 4.77
N ASN A 533 -25.86 0.53 6.03
CA ASN A 533 -25.90 1.42 7.20
C ASN A 533 -24.83 0.97 8.19
N CYS A 534 -23.87 1.84 8.48
CA CYS A 534 -22.75 1.48 9.34
C CYS A 534 -22.38 2.60 10.32
N THR A 535 -21.72 2.20 11.41
CA THR A 535 -20.98 3.12 12.27
C THR A 535 -19.52 3.05 11.87
N VAL A 536 -19.05 4.05 11.13
CA VAL A 536 -17.71 4.02 10.55
C VAL A 536 -16.64 4.23 11.61
N ASP A 537 -15.47 3.67 11.34
CA ASP A 537 -14.32 3.68 12.24
C ASP A 537 -13.54 5.01 12.20
N GLU A 538 -13.41 5.58 11.00
CA GLU A 538 -12.61 6.78 10.75
C GLU A 538 -13.18 7.54 9.55
N ILE A 539 -13.10 8.87 9.61
CA ILE A 539 -13.40 9.76 8.50
C ILE A 539 -12.23 10.73 8.36
N GLU A 540 -11.74 10.92 7.14
CA GLU A 540 -10.76 11.94 6.80
C GLU A 540 -11.27 12.83 5.67
N ILE A 541 -11.01 14.14 5.74
CA ILE A 541 -11.28 15.06 4.63
C ILE A 541 -9.99 15.76 4.25
N TRP A 542 -9.66 15.68 2.96
CA TRP A 542 -8.46 16.24 2.37
C TRP A 542 -8.83 17.33 1.35
N LYS A 543 -8.12 18.45 1.36
CA LYS A 543 -8.12 19.40 0.25
C LYS A 543 -7.21 18.85 -0.84
N VAL A 544 -7.73 18.78 -2.06
CA VAL A 544 -7.03 18.35 -3.27
C VAL A 544 -6.84 19.59 -4.15
N GLY A 545 -5.65 20.17 -4.13
CA GLY A 545 -5.31 21.33 -4.96
C GLY A 545 -4.26 22.21 -4.31
N LEU A 546 -3.68 23.13 -5.09
CA LEU A 546 -2.85 24.19 -4.51
C LEU A 546 -3.65 25.01 -3.48
N ALA A 547 -2.96 25.40 -2.42
CA ALA A 547 -3.52 26.08 -1.26
C ALA A 547 -4.13 27.43 -1.63
#